data_AF-A0A0G0BVH8-F1
#
_entry.id   AF-A0A0G0BVH8-F1
#
_cell.length_a   1.000
_cell.length_b   1.000
_cell.length_c   1.000
_cell.angle_alpha   90.00
_cell.angle_beta   90.00
_cell.angle_gamma   90.00
#
_symmetry.space_group_name_H-M   'P 1'
#
loop_
_entity.id
_entity.type
_entity.pdbx_description
1 polymer ?
#
loop_
_entity_poly.entity_id
_entity_poly.type
_entity_poly.pdbx_seq_one_letter_code
_entity_poly.pdbx_strand_id
1 'polypeptide(L)'
;MLTMPKLSLKIAYPIIIAGLFVIVAFVAFNYGTLTRDFYIIFFLLIVYIFLFGFATGQNFSSPVRKLLKSADSLSKGDLKSRFYLESKDELGELARVFNKIADNLQESRSETEMMEKSVDIKVQARTQPLEETIDALEQKIRNRTFEIQKTSTELEK
;
A
#
# COMPACT_ATOMS: atom_id res chain seq x y z
N MET A 1 -9.39 -3.62 25.42
CA MET A 1 -10.85 -3.62 25.23
C MET A 1 -11.11 -4.07 23.80
N LEU A 2 -11.39 -5.36 23.56
CA LEU A 2 -11.61 -5.86 22.20
C LEU A 2 -12.96 -5.30 21.69
N THR A 3 -12.90 -4.37 20.75
CA THR A 3 -14.09 -3.92 20.02
C THR A 3 -14.59 -5.07 19.15
N MET A 4 -15.87 -5.41 19.26
CA MET A 4 -16.46 -6.46 18.43
C MET A 4 -16.35 -6.12 16.94
N PRO A 5 -16.04 -7.11 16.07
CA PRO A 5 -15.90 -6.87 14.65
C PRO A 5 -17.23 -6.43 14.03
N LYS A 6 -17.28 -5.20 13.50
CA LYS A 6 -18.49 -4.56 12.96
C LYS A 6 -18.93 -5.23 11.66
N LEU A 7 -17.99 -5.71 10.86
CA LEU A 7 -18.24 -6.43 9.63
C LEU A 7 -18.90 -7.77 9.88
N SER A 8 -18.40 -8.56 10.84
CA SER A 8 -19.01 -9.85 11.18
C SER A 8 -20.42 -9.67 11.74
N LEU A 9 -20.64 -8.59 12.52
CA LEU A 9 -21.97 -8.25 13.04
C LEU A 9 -22.97 -7.93 11.91
N LYS A 10 -22.54 -7.18 10.87
CA LYS A 10 -23.37 -6.87 9.70
C LYS A 10 -23.80 -8.12 8.93
N ILE A 11 -22.96 -9.15 8.87
CA ILE A 11 -23.28 -10.43 8.20
C ILE A 11 -24.16 -11.30 9.10
N ALA A 12 -23.81 -11.40 10.38
CA ALA A 12 -24.45 -12.32 11.30
C ALA A 12 -25.88 -11.89 11.65
N TYR A 13 -26.13 -10.59 11.80
CA TYR A 13 -27.45 -10.06 12.18
C TYR A 13 -28.61 -10.55 11.28
N PRO A 14 -28.57 -10.39 9.94
CA PRO A 14 -29.63 -10.87 9.06
C PRO A 14 -29.75 -12.40 9.04
N ILE A 15 -28.66 -13.15 9.22
CA ILE A 15 -28.68 -14.62 9.30
C ILE A 15 -29.39 -15.07 10.59
N ILE A 16 -29.04 -14.45 11.73
CA ILE A 16 -29.64 -14.75 13.03
C ILE A 16 -31.12 -14.40 13.03
N ILE A 17 -31.51 -13.25 12.47
CA ILE A 17 -32.93 -12.86 12.34
C ILE A 17 -33.69 -13.84 11.47
N ALA A 18 -33.13 -14.22 10.32
CA ALA A 18 -33.77 -15.19 9.44
C ALA A 18 -33.95 -16.54 10.14
N GLY A 19 -32.93 -17.02 10.88
CA GLY A 19 -33.02 -18.24 11.67
C GLY A 19 -34.09 -18.17 12.77
N LEU A 20 -34.16 -17.05 13.50
CA LEU A 20 -35.17 -16.82 14.53
C LEU A 20 -36.58 -16.77 13.93
N PHE A 21 -36.73 -16.13 12.77
CA PHE A 21 -38.00 -16.10 12.03
C PHE A 21 -38.45 -17.51 11.62
N VAL A 22 -37.53 -18.35 11.14
CA VAL A 22 -37.83 -19.76 10.81
C VAL A 22 -38.31 -20.54 12.03
N ILE A 23 -37.61 -20.40 13.16
CA ILE A 23 -37.98 -21.10 14.40
C ILE A 23 -39.36 -20.64 14.89
N VAL A 24 -39.62 -19.33 14.91
CA VAL A 24 -40.91 -18.77 15.32
C VAL A 24 -42.02 -19.21 14.36
N ALA A 25 -41.79 -19.17 13.04
CA ALA A 25 -42.74 -19.62 12.04
C ALA A 25 -43.06 -21.12 12.21
N PHE A 26 -42.05 -21.94 12.49
CA PHE A 26 -42.21 -23.38 12.72
C PHE A 26 -42.99 -23.67 13.99
N VAL A 27 -42.73 -22.99 15.11
CA VAL A 27 -43.46 -23.16 16.37
C VAL A 27 -44.90 -22.64 16.28
N ALA A 28 -45.12 -21.53 15.57
CA ALA A 28 -46.46 -20.98 15.33
C ALA A 28 -47.32 -21.90 14.45
N PHE A 29 -46.70 -22.63 13.52
CA PHE A 29 -47.34 -23.68 12.72
C PHE A 29 -47.50 -24.96 13.56
N ASN A 30 -48.59 -25.06 14.34
CA ASN A 30 -48.93 -26.28 15.09
C ASN A 30 -49.05 -27.54 14.17
N TYR A 31 -48.66 -28.71 14.71
CA TYR A 31 -48.36 -30.01 14.06
C TYR A 31 -49.52 -30.78 13.34
N GLY A 32 -50.49 -30.10 12.74
CA GLY A 32 -51.67 -30.77 12.15
C GLY A 32 -51.85 -30.60 10.64
N THR A 33 -51.40 -29.50 10.05
CA THR A 33 -51.81 -29.14 8.69
C THR A 33 -50.65 -28.57 7.88
N LEU A 34 -50.05 -29.41 7.03
CA LEU A 34 -49.20 -28.98 5.92
C LEU A 34 -50.07 -28.27 4.88
N THR A 35 -50.44 -27.01 5.15
CA THR A 35 -51.17 -26.17 4.20
C THR A 35 -50.21 -25.63 3.13
N ARG A 36 -50.77 -25.22 1.99
CA ARG A 36 -50.05 -24.60 0.87
C ARG A 36 -49.12 -23.46 1.32
N ASP A 37 -49.50 -22.74 2.36
CA ASP A 37 -48.80 -21.55 2.85
C ASP A 37 -47.41 -21.90 3.44
N PHE A 38 -47.26 -23.09 4.02
CA PHE A 38 -45.96 -23.58 4.50
C PHE A 38 -44.93 -23.66 3.36
N TYR A 39 -45.32 -24.25 2.23
CA TYR A 39 -44.43 -24.39 1.06
C TYR A 39 -44.05 -23.04 0.45
N ILE A 40 -44.95 -22.05 0.48
CA ILE A 40 -44.67 -20.70 -0.01
C ILE A 40 -43.63 -20.01 0.88
N ILE A 41 -43.81 -20.06 2.21
CA ILE A 41 -42.85 -19.47 3.17
C ILE A 41 -41.49 -20.14 3.04
N PHE A 42 -41.45 -21.47 2.95
CA PHE A 42 -40.22 -22.23 2.79
C PHE A 42 -39.49 -21.87 1.48
N PHE A 43 -40.22 -21.74 0.37
CA PHE A 43 -39.65 -21.29 -0.90
C PHE A 43 -39.08 -19.87 -0.80
N LEU A 44 -39.82 -18.93 -0.20
CA LEU A 44 -39.34 -17.56 0.02
C LEU A 44 -38.09 -17.50 0.90
N LEU A 45 -37.99 -18.37 1.90
CA LEU A 45 -36.79 -18.48 2.74
C LEU A 45 -35.58 -18.93 1.93
N ILE A 46 -35.73 -19.96 1.09
CA ILE A 46 -34.64 -20.44 0.23
C ILE A 46 -34.18 -19.33 -0.71
N VAL A 47 -35.13 -18.63 -1.33
CA VAL A 47 -34.83 -17.49 -2.22
C VAL A 47 -34.10 -16.38 -1.45
N TYR A 48 -34.53 -16.06 -0.23
CA TYR A 48 -33.87 -15.07 0.61
C TYR A 48 -32.44 -15.47 0.96
N ILE A 49 -32.21 -16.71 1.41
CA ILE A 49 -30.86 -17.21 1.76
C ILE A 49 -29.95 -17.16 0.53
N PHE A 50 -30.45 -17.58 -0.64
CA PHE A 50 -29.69 -17.57 -1.89
C PHE A 50 -29.29 -16.15 -2.30
N LEU A 51 -30.24 -15.22 -2.35
CA LEU A 51 -29.99 -13.83 -2.71
C LEU A 51 -29.07 -13.13 -1.70
N PHE A 52 -29.28 -13.37 -0.41
CA PHE A 52 -28.48 -12.79 0.65
C PHE A 52 -27.03 -13.29 0.63
N GLY A 53 -26.84 -14.61 0.43
CA GLY A 53 -25.51 -15.21 0.28
C GLY A 53 -24.76 -14.65 -0.93
N PHE A 54 -25.43 -14.55 -2.07
CA PHE A 54 -24.86 -13.97 -3.28
C PHE A 54 -24.46 -12.49 -3.10
N ALA A 55 -25.36 -11.68 -2.53
CA ALA A 55 -25.10 -10.26 -2.26
C ALA A 55 -23.94 -10.05 -1.28
N THR A 56 -23.90 -10.84 -0.21
CA THR A 56 -22.80 -10.82 0.76
C THR A 56 -21.48 -11.22 0.10
N GLY A 57 -21.46 -12.29 -0.70
CA GLY A 57 -20.25 -12.70 -1.42
C GLY A 57 -19.65 -11.57 -2.26
N GLN A 58 -20.50 -10.85 -3.01
CA GLN A 58 -20.07 -9.70 -3.83
C GLN A 58 -19.57 -8.52 -2.98
N ASN A 59 -20.29 -8.16 -1.91
CA ASN A 59 -19.94 -7.02 -1.07
C ASN A 59 -18.60 -7.20 -0.33
N PHE A 60 -18.16 -8.45 -0.15
CA PHE A 60 -16.93 -8.79 0.56
C PHE A 60 -15.77 -9.08 -0.38
N SER A 61 -16.01 -9.92 -1.39
CA SER A 61 -14.96 -10.39 -2.29
C SER A 61 -14.49 -9.27 -3.23
N SER A 62 -15.39 -8.37 -3.65
CA SER A 62 -15.06 -7.26 -4.55
C SER A 62 -14.07 -6.26 -3.92
N PRO A 63 -14.30 -5.69 -2.71
CA PRO A 63 -13.33 -4.80 -2.07
C PRO A 63 -11.98 -5.47 -1.80
N VAL A 64 -11.98 -6.71 -1.34
CA VAL A 64 -10.74 -7.46 -1.06
C VAL A 64 -9.93 -7.66 -2.33
N ARG A 65 -10.57 -8.02 -3.44
CA ARG A 65 -9.89 -8.20 -4.73
C ARG A 65 -9.36 -6.89 -5.29
N LYS A 66 -10.06 -5.76 -5.09
CA LYS A 66 -9.57 -4.43 -5.46
C LYS A 66 -8.35 -4.04 -4.63
N LEU A 67 -8.39 -4.24 -3.32
CA LEU A 67 -7.25 -4.00 -2.44
C LEU A 67 -6.03 -4.86 -2.85
N LEU A 68 -6.25 -6.14 -3.15
CA LEU A 68 -5.18 -7.03 -3.61
C LEU A 68 -4.50 -6.51 -4.88
N LYS A 69 -5.27 -5.98 -5.83
CA LYS A 69 -4.73 -5.34 -7.03
C LYS A 69 -3.94 -4.08 -6.71
N SER A 70 -4.46 -3.20 -5.86
CA SER A 70 -3.75 -1.99 -5.43
C SER A 70 -2.43 -2.32 -4.71
N ALA A 71 -2.43 -3.38 -3.90
CA ALA A 71 -1.23 -3.87 -3.21
C ALA A 71 -0.21 -4.50 -4.17
N ASP A 72 -0.65 -5.23 -5.19
CA ASP A 72 0.22 -5.74 -6.26
C ASP A 72 0.84 -4.60 -7.09
N SER A 73 0.08 -3.54 -7.38
CA SER A 73 0.65 -2.33 -8.02
C SER A 73 1.68 -1.66 -7.13
N LEU A 74 1.39 -1.51 -5.82
CA LEU A 74 2.32 -0.92 -4.86
C LEU A 74 3.61 -1.74 -4.72
N SER A 75 3.51 -3.07 -4.68
CA SER A 75 4.68 -3.96 -4.59
C SER A 75 5.57 -3.93 -5.84
N LYS A 76 5.00 -3.60 -7.00
CA LYS A 76 5.72 -3.40 -8.27
C LYS A 76 6.35 -2.00 -8.40
N GLY A 77 6.23 -1.15 -7.38
CA GLY A 77 6.85 0.17 -7.34
C GLY A 77 5.92 1.33 -7.72
N ASP A 78 4.63 1.08 -7.96
CA ASP A 78 3.66 2.18 -8.11
C ASP A 78 3.25 2.74 -6.73
N LEU A 79 4.08 3.66 -6.24
CA LEU A 79 3.88 4.33 -4.94
C LEU A 79 2.68 5.29 -4.92
N LYS A 80 2.04 5.55 -6.07
CA LYS A 80 0.83 6.39 -6.17
C LYS A 80 -0.45 5.57 -6.05
N SER A 81 -0.35 4.23 -6.04
CA SER A 81 -1.50 3.35 -5.82
C SER A 81 -2.17 3.68 -4.48
N ARG A 82 -3.49 3.88 -4.51
CA ARG A 82 -4.32 4.13 -3.32
C ARG A 82 -5.58 3.28 -3.40
N PHE A 83 -6.12 2.93 -2.23
CA PHE A 83 -7.36 2.18 -2.09
C PHE A 83 -8.33 2.96 -1.22
N TYR A 84 -9.41 3.45 -1.82
CA TYR A 84 -10.47 4.19 -1.13
C TYR A 84 -11.68 3.29 -0.94
N LEU A 85 -12.06 3.09 0.32
CA LEU A 85 -13.27 2.37 0.68
C LEU A 85 -13.99 3.16 1.78
N GLU A 86 -15.16 3.69 1.46
CA GLU A 86 -16.04 4.32 2.43
C GLU A 86 -16.76 3.23 3.23
N SER A 87 -16.05 2.66 4.20
CA SER A 87 -16.63 1.75 5.16
C SER A 87 -16.22 2.10 6.60
N LYS A 88 -17.16 1.91 7.51
CA LYS A 88 -16.98 2.13 8.96
C LYS A 88 -16.61 0.85 9.71
N ASP A 89 -16.34 -0.22 8.98
CA ASP A 89 -15.93 -1.53 9.49
C ASP A 89 -14.46 -1.83 9.17
N GLU A 90 -14.04 -3.06 9.46
CA GLU A 90 -12.67 -3.52 9.37
C GLU A 90 -12.09 -3.40 7.95
N LEU A 91 -12.91 -3.48 6.90
CA LEU A 91 -12.44 -3.27 5.53
C LEU A 91 -12.04 -1.81 5.29
N GLY A 92 -12.79 -0.86 5.85
CA GLY A 92 -12.44 0.56 5.78
C GLY A 92 -11.22 0.90 6.63
N GLU A 93 -11.03 0.21 7.75
CA GLU A 93 -9.79 0.31 8.53
C GLU A 93 -8.58 -0.24 7.78
N LEU A 94 -8.74 -1.39 7.14
CA LEU A 94 -7.70 -1.98 6.29
C LEU A 94 -7.32 -1.04 5.14
N ALA A 95 -8.31 -0.36 4.54
CA ALA A 95 -8.05 0.66 3.52
C ALA A 95 -7.20 1.83 4.03
N ARG A 96 -7.49 2.32 5.24
CA ARG A 96 -6.71 3.40 5.87
C ARG A 96 -5.27 2.94 6.16
N VAL A 97 -5.11 1.73 6.69
CA VAL A 97 -3.78 1.16 6.96
C VAL A 97 -2.99 0.98 5.67
N PHE A 98 -3.61 0.47 4.60
CA PHE A 98 -2.97 0.33 3.29
C PHE A 98 -2.47 1.68 2.75
N ASN A 99 -3.31 2.72 2.76
CA ASN A 99 -2.90 4.04 2.27
C ASN A 99 -1.75 4.63 3.10
N LYS A 100 -1.76 4.44 4.42
CA LYS A 100 -0.65 4.87 5.28
C LYS A 100 0.67 4.17 4.92
N ILE A 101 0.64 2.88 4.58
CA ILE A 101 1.83 2.16 4.10
C ILE A 101 2.32 2.74 2.78
N ALA A 102 1.40 3.03 1.85
CA ALA A 102 1.73 3.64 0.56
C ALA A 102 2.35 5.04 0.73
N ASP A 103 1.81 5.86 1.63
CA ASP A 103 2.32 7.20 1.94
C ASP A 103 3.74 7.13 2.53
N ASN A 104 3.96 6.26 3.53
CA ASN A 104 5.28 6.06 4.13
C ASN A 104 6.33 5.61 3.09
N LEU A 105 5.95 4.71 2.17
CA LEU A 105 6.85 4.22 1.14
C LEU A 105 7.20 5.32 0.13
N GLN A 106 6.22 6.16 -0.22
CA GLN A 106 6.42 7.32 -1.09
C GLN A 106 7.34 8.36 -0.43
N GLU A 107 7.15 8.64 0.86
CA GLU A 107 7.99 9.55 1.63
C GLU A 107 9.44 9.05 1.71
N SER A 108 9.63 7.79 2.11
CA SER A 108 10.97 7.17 2.18
C SER A 108 11.71 7.18 0.84
N ARG A 109 10.99 6.98 -0.27
CA ARG A 109 11.57 7.07 -1.61
C ARG A 109 12.01 8.50 -1.94
N SER A 110 11.16 9.48 -1.65
CA SER A 110 11.48 10.90 -1.84
C SER A 110 12.70 11.34 -1.01
N GLU A 111 12.79 10.90 0.24
CA GLU A 111 13.94 11.19 1.11
C GLU A 111 15.23 10.61 0.54
N THR A 112 15.18 9.37 0.06
CA THR A 112 16.33 8.69 -0.55
C THR A 112 16.80 9.45 -1.80
N GLU A 113 15.89 9.87 -2.67
CA GLU A 113 16.21 10.64 -3.88
C GLU A 113 16.81 12.02 -3.56
N MET A 114 16.33 12.67 -2.51
CA MET A 114 16.92 13.94 -2.02
C MET A 114 18.33 13.72 -1.45
N MET A 115 18.54 12.62 -0.72
CA MET A 115 19.86 12.26 -0.18
C MET A 115 20.85 11.98 -1.31
N GLU A 116 20.49 11.17 -2.30
CA GLU A 116 21.34 10.89 -3.47
C GLU A 116 21.78 12.19 -4.16
N LYS A 117 20.84 13.10 -4.44
CA LYS A 117 21.15 14.40 -5.04
C LYS A 117 22.09 15.25 -4.17
N SER A 118 21.92 15.22 -2.86
CA SER A 118 22.79 15.96 -1.93
C SER A 118 24.21 15.39 -1.89
N VAL A 119 24.35 14.07 -2.02
CA VAL A 119 25.63 13.38 -2.10
C VAL A 119 26.34 13.76 -3.39
N ASP A 120 25.66 13.75 -4.53
CA ASP A 120 26.23 14.16 -5.82
C ASP A 120 26.77 15.59 -5.78
N ILE A 121 25.99 16.53 -5.24
CA ILE A 121 26.42 17.92 -5.07
C ILE A 121 27.66 18.00 -4.17
N LYS A 122 27.69 17.24 -3.07
CA LYS A 122 28.83 17.22 -2.15
C LYS A 122 30.08 16.63 -2.80
N VAL A 123 29.94 15.56 -3.58
CA VAL A 123 31.06 14.96 -4.34
C VAL A 123 31.60 15.97 -5.33
N GLN A 124 30.74 16.61 -6.12
CA GLN A 124 31.16 17.59 -7.13
C GLN A 124 31.84 18.82 -6.51
N ALA A 125 31.32 19.32 -5.39
CA ALA A 125 31.93 20.44 -4.66
C ALA A 125 33.28 20.08 -4.03
N ARG A 126 33.54 18.79 -3.73
CA ARG A 126 34.84 18.32 -3.21
C ARG A 126 35.85 18.10 -4.33
N THR A 127 35.42 17.67 -5.51
CA THR A 127 36.32 17.37 -6.63
C THR A 127 36.84 18.64 -7.31
N GLN A 128 36.03 19.69 -7.45
CA GLN A 128 36.45 20.96 -8.05
C GLN A 128 37.73 21.57 -7.44
N PRO A 129 37.82 21.84 -6.12
CA PRO A 129 39.04 22.40 -5.53
C PRO A 129 40.22 21.42 -5.55
N LEU A 130 39.94 20.10 -5.57
CA LEU A 130 40.98 19.09 -5.73
C LEU A 130 41.64 19.19 -7.11
N GLU A 131 40.82 19.39 -8.15
CA GLU A 131 41.25 19.59 -9.54
C GLU A 131 42.06 20.89 -9.70
N GLU A 132 41.59 21.99 -9.13
CA GLU A 132 42.34 23.26 -9.09
C GLU A 132 43.70 23.11 -8.38
N THR A 133 43.74 22.33 -7.29
CA THR A 133 44.97 22.07 -6.55
C THR A 133 45.94 21.23 -7.38
N ILE A 134 45.46 20.20 -8.07
CA ILE A 134 46.26 19.38 -8.98
C ILE A 134 46.86 20.26 -10.08
N ASP A 135 46.05 21.10 -10.73
CA ASP A 135 46.51 22.01 -11.78
C ASP A 135 47.58 22.99 -11.27
N ALA A 136 47.39 23.56 -10.08
CA ALA A 136 48.36 24.45 -9.46
C ALA A 136 49.68 23.73 -9.15
N LEU A 137 49.62 22.49 -8.66
CA LEU A 137 50.80 21.66 -8.41
C LEU A 137 51.54 21.33 -9.71
N GLU A 138 50.82 20.98 -10.77
CA GLU A 138 51.43 20.73 -12.07
C GLU A 138 52.13 21.95 -12.65
N GLN A 139 51.50 23.13 -12.59
CA GLN A 139 52.13 24.40 -13.00
C GLN A 139 53.43 24.64 -12.23
N LYS A 140 53.42 24.38 -10.91
CA LYS A 140 54.59 24.54 -10.06
C LYS A 140 55.70 23.56 -10.41
N ILE A 141 55.37 22.29 -10.71
CA ILE A 141 56.33 21.30 -11.17
C ILE A 141 56.92 21.73 -12.51
N ARG A 142 56.10 22.16 -13.49
CA ARG A 142 56.56 22.66 -14.79
C ARG A 142 57.56 23.81 -14.65
N ASN A 143 57.25 24.81 -13.84
CA ASN A 143 58.15 25.94 -13.60
C ASN A 143 59.48 25.50 -12.98
N ARG A 144 59.44 24.63 -11.96
CA ARG A 144 60.64 24.12 -11.28
C ARG A 144 61.52 23.28 -12.22
N THR A 145 60.92 22.47 -13.08
CA THR A 145 61.65 21.70 -14.10
C THR A 145 62.32 22.61 -15.11
N PHE A 146 61.62 23.66 -15.56
CA PHE A 146 62.20 24.67 -16.46
C PHE A 146 63.39 25.40 -15.83
N GLU A 147 63.28 25.80 -14.56
CA GLU A 147 64.38 26.41 -13.80
C GLU A 147 65.60 25.48 -13.72
N ILE A 148 65.40 24.23 -13.30
CA ILE A 148 66.49 23.24 -13.18
C ILE A 148 67.16 23.02 -14.54
N GLN A 149 66.39 22.89 -15.61
CA GLN A 149 66.91 22.64 -16.95
C GLN A 149 67.73 23.83 -17.45
N LYS A 150 67.29 25.06 -17.14
CA LYS A 150 68.04 26.28 -17.45
C LYS A 150 69.37 26.32 -16.69
N THR A 151 69.35 26.07 -15.38
CA THR A 151 70.57 26.10 -14.55
C THR A 151 71.56 24.99 -14.94
N SER A 152 71.09 23.78 -15.25
CA SER A 152 71.97 22.71 -15.76
C SER A 152 72.63 23.10 -17.08
N THR A 153 71.90 23.75 -18.00
CA THR A 153 72.45 24.20 -19.29
C THR A 153 73.48 25.33 -19.12
N GLU A 154 73.31 26.18 -18.11
CA GLU A 154 74.27 27.24 -17.75
C GLU A 154 75.55 26.68 -17.12
N LEU A 155 75.46 25.56 -16.38
CA LEU A 155 76.62 24.89 -15.77
C LEU A 155 77.43 24.04 -16.77
N GLU A 156 76.83 23.62 -17.89
CA GLU A 156 77.50 22.84 -18.95
C GLU A 156 78.26 23.69 -19.98
N LYS A 157 78.16 25.02 -19.92
CA LYS A 157 78.90 25.98 -20.77
C LYS A 157 80.13 26.54 -20.08
#